data_AF-Q30Q29-F1
#
_entry.id   AF-Q30Q29-F1
#
_cell.length_a   1.000
_cell.length_b   1.000
_cell.length_c   1.000
_cell.angle_alpha   90.00
_cell.angle_beta   90.00
_cell.angle_gamma   90.00
#
_symmetry.space_group_name_H-M   'P 1'
#
loop_
_entity.id
_entity.type
_entity.pdbx_description
1 polymer ?
#
loop_
_entity_poly.entity_id
_entity_poly.type
_entity_poly.pdbx_seq_one_letter_code
_entity_poly.pdbx_strand_id
1 'polypeptide(L)'
;MKTIILEIDDNNNSNVFHKSQVIESKSVVISDGEEAFGEMLFEQMSTGSNLIVDLGGGNDSKKGLEIIKKADRGDWTYIVPVGNSLSSAKNAKDTFELIGRPENTVFALNQVYDMSTIRKDWMFWFGNKALGISSLFEELNNPKTIMIPLNPFFEIAATAGYTVGEFAQICEPFLEMPDIREVMFEKSGRDKNKYLKLWGQYCQSVEAKNTLDKFMPQIADTLGQPSNIAVCSTKGGVGKSTLSHHVLSLL
;
A
#
# COMPACT_ATOMS: atom_id res chain seq x y z
N MET A 1 -11.46 -11.24 3.34
CA MET A 1 -11.12 -11.93 2.08
C MET A 1 -9.61 -12.08 2.05
N LYS A 2 -9.06 -13.13 1.44
CA LYS A 2 -7.61 -13.26 1.31
C LYS A 2 -7.13 -12.40 0.13
N THR A 3 -5.97 -11.79 0.25
CA THR A 3 -5.35 -10.99 -0.81
C THR A 3 -4.07 -11.69 -1.28
N ILE A 4 -3.95 -11.86 -2.58
CA ILE A 4 -2.75 -12.42 -3.19
C ILE A 4 -1.93 -11.26 -3.76
N ILE A 5 -0.65 -11.19 -3.40
CA ILE A 5 0.27 -10.15 -3.86
C ILE A 5 1.29 -10.80 -4.79
N LEU A 6 1.31 -10.39 -6.05
CA LEU A 6 2.34 -10.76 -7.01
C LEU A 6 3.39 -9.65 -7.05
N GLU A 7 4.59 -9.93 -6.57
CA GLU A 7 5.72 -9.04 -6.73
C GLU A 7 6.49 -9.44 -7.99
N ILE A 8 6.52 -8.55 -8.99
CA ILE A 8 7.33 -8.75 -10.19
C ILE A 8 8.54 -7.83 -10.08
N ASP A 9 9.63 -8.35 -9.54
CA ASP A 9 10.90 -7.65 -9.34
C ASP A 9 12.05 -8.66 -9.36
N ASP A 10 13.06 -8.42 -10.20
CA ASP A 10 14.22 -9.31 -10.31
C ASP A 10 15.11 -9.31 -9.04
N ASN A 11 14.90 -8.38 -8.10
CA ASN A 11 15.75 -8.19 -6.91
C ASN A 11 15.05 -8.37 -5.56
N ASN A 12 13.75 -8.71 -5.51
CA ASN A 12 13.02 -8.82 -4.25
C ASN A 12 13.04 -10.27 -3.72
N ASN A 13 13.38 -10.43 -2.44
CA ASN A 13 13.51 -11.75 -1.80
C ASN A 13 13.08 -11.73 -0.32
N SER A 14 12.25 -10.76 0.09
CA SER A 14 11.98 -10.50 1.49
C SER A 14 10.61 -11.02 1.95
N ASN A 15 10.59 -12.11 2.73
CA ASN A 15 9.38 -12.60 3.40
C ASN A 15 9.13 -11.82 4.71
N VAL A 16 8.97 -10.50 4.60
CA VAL A 16 8.80 -9.61 5.76
C VAL A 16 7.53 -9.97 6.53
N PHE A 17 6.45 -10.26 5.82
CA PHE A 17 5.11 -10.49 6.37
C PHE A 17 4.79 -11.95 6.72
N HIS A 18 5.80 -12.71 7.13
CA HIS A 18 5.73 -14.15 7.41
C HIS A 18 4.68 -14.58 8.46
N LYS A 19 4.09 -13.67 9.24
CA LYS A 19 3.01 -14.00 10.20
C LYS A 19 1.62 -13.66 9.67
N SER A 20 1.54 -12.98 8.53
CA SER A 20 0.25 -12.60 7.95
C SER A 20 -0.58 -13.83 7.60
N GLN A 21 -1.86 -13.76 7.89
CA GLN A 21 -2.88 -14.73 7.49
C GLN A 21 -3.81 -14.16 6.41
N VAL A 22 -3.73 -12.85 6.15
CA VAL A 22 -4.62 -12.14 5.21
C VAL A 22 -3.98 -11.91 3.84
N ILE A 23 -2.64 -11.88 3.77
CA ILE A 23 -1.91 -11.80 2.50
C ILE A 23 -1.12 -13.07 2.21
N GLU A 24 -1.01 -13.39 0.92
CA GLU A 24 -0.02 -14.34 0.40
C GLU A 24 0.81 -13.64 -0.68
N SER A 25 2.10 -13.43 -0.41
CA SER A 25 3.02 -12.80 -1.35
C SER A 25 3.79 -13.86 -2.16
N LYS A 26 3.82 -13.69 -3.48
CA LYS A 26 4.61 -14.49 -4.42
C LYS A 26 5.53 -13.54 -5.19
N SER A 27 6.84 -13.75 -5.09
CA SER A 27 7.83 -12.96 -5.83
C SER A 27 8.27 -13.75 -7.06
N VAL A 28 8.26 -13.11 -8.23
CA VAL A 28 8.63 -13.73 -9.50
C VAL A 28 9.58 -12.85 -10.30
N VAL A 29 10.54 -13.50 -10.94
CA VAL A 29 11.45 -12.86 -11.90
C VAL A 29 10.70 -12.66 -13.21
N ILE A 30 10.99 -11.59 -13.93
CA ILE A 30 10.22 -11.18 -15.11
C ILE A 30 10.18 -12.22 -16.23
N SER A 31 11.23 -13.04 -16.38
CA SER A 31 11.29 -14.10 -17.41
C SER A 31 10.12 -15.07 -17.31
N ASP A 32 9.62 -15.28 -16.09
CA ASP A 32 8.57 -16.25 -15.77
C ASP A 32 7.23 -15.54 -15.51
N GLY A 33 7.20 -14.21 -15.67
CA GLY A 33 6.11 -13.35 -15.24
C GLY A 33 4.79 -13.59 -15.97
N GLU A 34 4.80 -14.00 -17.25
CA GLU A 34 3.56 -14.29 -18.00
C GLU A 34 2.87 -15.57 -17.49
N GLU A 35 3.64 -16.64 -17.24
CA GLU A 35 3.13 -17.90 -16.72
C GLU A 35 2.63 -17.72 -15.27
N ALA A 36 3.47 -17.14 -14.41
CA ALA A 36 3.10 -16.90 -13.01
C ALA A 36 1.88 -15.98 -12.87
N PHE A 37 1.78 -14.94 -13.69
CA PHE A 37 0.61 -14.08 -13.71
C PHE A 37 -0.64 -14.86 -14.14
N GLY A 38 -0.53 -15.75 -15.13
CA GLY A 38 -1.63 -16.63 -15.55
C GLY A 38 -2.10 -17.58 -14.43
N GLU A 39 -1.18 -18.19 -13.71
CA GLU A 39 -1.49 -19.04 -12.55
C GLU A 39 -2.20 -18.27 -11.44
N MET A 40 -1.74 -17.05 -11.15
CA MET A 40 -2.36 -16.22 -10.12
C MET A 40 -3.75 -15.73 -10.50
N LEU A 41 -3.98 -15.41 -11.77
CA LEU A 41 -5.32 -15.13 -12.26
C LEU A 41 -6.23 -16.36 -12.09
N PHE A 42 -5.73 -17.56 -12.38
CA PHE A 42 -6.50 -18.78 -12.17
C PHE A 42 -6.84 -19.03 -10.69
N GLU A 43 -5.88 -18.81 -9.80
CA GLU A 43 -6.07 -18.91 -8.36
C GLU A 43 -7.07 -17.86 -7.85
N GLN A 44 -6.97 -16.62 -8.33
CA GLN A 44 -7.89 -15.53 -8.01
C GLN A 44 -9.32 -15.90 -8.41
N MET A 45 -9.54 -16.38 -9.63
CA MET A 45 -10.85 -16.83 -10.11
C MET A 45 -11.39 -18.02 -9.30
N SER A 46 -10.52 -18.93 -8.86
CA SER A 46 -10.91 -20.15 -8.13
C SER A 46 -11.27 -19.88 -6.66
N THR A 47 -10.61 -18.91 -6.04
CA THR A 47 -10.75 -18.60 -4.60
C THR A 47 -11.63 -17.39 -4.33
N GLY A 48 -11.87 -16.54 -5.32
CA GLY A 48 -12.53 -15.25 -5.15
C GLY A 48 -11.68 -14.26 -4.34
N SER A 49 -10.35 -14.44 -4.33
CA SER A 49 -9.41 -13.54 -3.62
C SER A 49 -9.26 -12.19 -4.34
N ASN A 50 -8.70 -11.20 -3.63
CA ASN A 50 -8.20 -9.98 -4.26
C ASN A 50 -6.81 -10.24 -4.85
N LEU A 51 -6.49 -9.62 -5.99
CA LEU A 51 -5.18 -9.69 -6.63
C LEU A 51 -4.54 -8.30 -6.67
N ILE A 52 -3.36 -8.20 -6.08
CA ILE A 52 -2.51 -7.01 -6.15
C ILE A 52 -1.23 -7.40 -6.88
N VAL A 53 -0.85 -6.61 -7.88
CA VAL A 53 0.41 -6.78 -8.60
C VAL A 53 1.32 -5.61 -8.25
N ASP A 54 2.37 -5.88 -7.49
CA ASP A 54 3.43 -4.92 -7.16
C ASP A 54 4.52 -5.00 -8.23
N LEU A 55 4.54 -4.01 -9.12
CA LEU A 55 5.51 -3.98 -10.20
C LEU A 55 6.78 -3.25 -9.78
N GLY A 56 7.93 -3.89 -9.99
CA GLY A 56 9.26 -3.30 -9.84
C GLY A 56 9.45 -2.02 -10.66
N GLY A 57 10.53 -1.30 -10.41
CA GLY A 57 10.81 -0.03 -11.10
C GLY A 57 11.35 -0.22 -12.53
N GLY A 58 11.28 0.81 -13.36
CA GLY A 58 12.03 0.81 -14.62
C GLY A 58 11.44 -0.10 -15.70
N ASN A 59 12.26 -1.05 -16.18
CA ASN A 59 11.84 -1.99 -17.22
C ASN A 59 10.82 -3.01 -16.71
N ASP A 60 10.82 -3.27 -15.41
CA ASP A 60 9.99 -4.28 -14.75
C ASP A 60 8.53 -3.84 -14.81
N SER A 61 8.24 -2.59 -14.40
CA SER A 61 6.93 -1.97 -14.57
C SER A 61 6.44 -1.95 -16.01
N LYS A 62 7.31 -1.70 -16.99
CA LYS A 62 6.89 -1.71 -18.41
C LYS A 62 6.44 -3.09 -18.85
N LYS A 63 7.26 -4.11 -18.57
CA LYS A 63 6.93 -5.49 -18.95
C LYS A 63 5.72 -6.01 -18.18
N GLY A 64 5.65 -5.78 -16.87
CA GLY A 64 4.49 -6.17 -16.06
C GLY A 64 3.18 -5.50 -16.52
N LEU A 65 3.22 -4.22 -16.89
CA LEU A 65 2.06 -3.55 -17.49
C LEU A 65 1.66 -4.17 -18.83
N GLU A 66 2.61 -4.56 -19.68
CA GLU A 66 2.30 -5.29 -20.92
C GLU A 66 1.65 -6.65 -20.64
N ILE A 67 2.12 -7.38 -19.63
CA ILE A 67 1.50 -8.66 -19.21
C ILE A 67 0.04 -8.43 -18.79
N ILE A 68 -0.21 -7.43 -17.93
CA ILE A 68 -1.56 -7.07 -17.48
C ILE A 68 -2.44 -6.66 -18.68
N LYS A 69 -1.92 -5.83 -19.60
CA LYS A 69 -2.65 -5.38 -20.79
C LYS A 69 -2.95 -6.51 -21.79
N LYS A 70 -2.05 -7.48 -21.97
CA LYS A 70 -2.28 -8.64 -22.84
C LYS A 70 -3.34 -9.57 -22.28
N ALA A 71 -3.36 -9.71 -20.96
CA ALA A 71 -4.29 -10.58 -20.27
C ALA A 71 -5.69 -9.99 -20.09
N ASP A 72 -6.00 -8.86 -20.75
CA ASP A 72 -7.21 -8.03 -20.58
C ASP A 72 -8.50 -8.87 -20.43
N ARG A 73 -8.83 -9.14 -19.17
CA ARG A 73 -9.97 -9.96 -18.73
C ARG A 73 -10.77 -9.27 -17.62
N GLY A 74 -10.41 -8.06 -17.18
CA GLY A 74 -11.13 -7.36 -16.11
C GLY A 74 -10.74 -5.90 -15.89
N ASP A 75 -11.57 -5.18 -15.15
CA ASP A 75 -11.34 -3.79 -14.74
C ASP A 75 -10.20 -3.71 -13.71
N TRP A 76 -8.99 -3.42 -14.18
CA TRP A 76 -7.85 -3.13 -13.32
C TRP A 76 -7.92 -1.73 -12.75
N THR A 77 -7.63 -1.57 -11.46
CA THR A 77 -7.34 -0.26 -10.87
C THR A 77 -5.83 -0.08 -10.79
N TYR A 78 -5.31 0.98 -11.41
CA TYR A 78 -3.87 1.28 -11.40
C TYR A 78 -3.56 2.29 -10.31
N ILE A 79 -2.65 1.96 -9.42
CA ILE A 79 -2.18 2.82 -8.34
C ILE A 79 -0.78 3.31 -8.67
N VAL A 80 -0.63 4.62 -8.82
CA VAL A 80 0.66 5.27 -9.08
C VAL A 80 1.12 6.00 -7.82
N PRO A 81 2.17 5.53 -7.12
CA PRO A 81 2.71 6.23 -5.97
C PRO A 81 3.39 7.54 -6.40
N VAL A 82 3.15 8.59 -5.62
CA VAL A 82 3.74 9.91 -5.83
C VAL A 82 4.30 10.40 -4.50
N GLY A 83 5.59 10.74 -4.44
CA GLY A 83 6.21 11.46 -3.33
C GLY A 83 6.29 12.97 -3.60
N ASN A 84 6.63 13.74 -2.58
CA ASN A 84 6.74 15.20 -2.67
C ASN A 84 8.08 15.65 -3.28
N SER A 85 8.28 15.40 -4.57
CA SER A 85 9.46 15.87 -5.30
C SER A 85 9.21 16.01 -6.80
N LEU A 86 10.02 16.83 -7.48
CA LEU A 86 9.95 16.98 -8.95
C LEU A 86 10.19 15.67 -9.68
N SER A 87 11.16 14.87 -9.22
CA SER A 87 11.47 13.57 -9.83
C SER A 87 10.30 12.61 -9.70
N SER A 88 9.63 12.60 -8.55
CA SER A 88 8.45 11.76 -8.34
C SER A 88 7.25 12.23 -9.16
N ALA A 89 7.03 13.54 -9.30
CA ALA A 89 5.95 14.08 -10.14
C ALA A 89 6.16 13.69 -11.62
N LYS A 90 7.39 13.84 -12.14
CA LYS A 90 7.73 13.39 -13.50
C LYS A 90 7.51 11.89 -13.69
N ASN A 91 7.96 11.08 -12.73
CA ASN A 91 7.75 9.63 -12.76
C ASN A 91 6.26 9.25 -12.77
N ALA A 92 5.43 9.96 -11.99
CA ALA A 92 3.99 9.74 -11.96
C ALA A 92 3.36 10.04 -13.33
N LYS A 93 3.76 11.15 -13.98
CA LYS A 93 3.33 11.48 -15.34
C LYS A 93 3.73 10.42 -16.36
N ASP A 94 5.01 10.04 -16.39
CA ASP A 94 5.52 9.01 -17.30
C ASP A 94 4.79 7.67 -17.12
N THR A 95 4.47 7.31 -15.87
CA THR A 95 3.74 6.07 -15.54
C THR A 95 2.28 6.15 -15.99
N PHE A 96 1.61 7.28 -15.77
CA PHE A 96 0.23 7.52 -16.19
C PHE A 96 0.08 7.42 -17.71
N GLU A 97 0.99 8.05 -18.45
CA GLU A 97 1.04 7.98 -19.92
C GLU A 97 1.28 6.54 -20.41
N LEU A 98 2.15 5.78 -19.73
CA LEU A 98 2.40 4.37 -20.03
C LEU A 98 1.19 3.49 -19.77
N ILE A 99 0.43 3.72 -18.69
CA ILE A 99 -0.79 2.97 -18.38
C ILE A 99 -1.84 3.23 -19.47
N GLY A 100 -2.08 4.49 -19.82
CA GLY A 100 -3.00 4.87 -20.89
C GLY A 100 -4.49 4.62 -20.60
N ARG A 101 -4.86 4.46 -19.31
CA ARG A 101 -6.24 4.31 -18.82
C ARG A 101 -6.55 5.32 -17.70
N PRO A 102 -6.74 6.61 -18.02
CA PRO A 102 -6.95 7.67 -17.03
C PRO A 102 -8.06 7.40 -16.01
N GLU A 103 -9.17 6.84 -16.47
CA GLU A 103 -10.39 6.55 -15.71
C GLU A 103 -10.21 5.45 -14.65
N ASN A 104 -9.25 4.55 -14.89
CA ASN A 104 -8.85 3.46 -14.01
C ASN A 104 -7.61 3.77 -13.17
N THR A 105 -7.01 4.97 -13.32
CA THR A 105 -5.76 5.32 -12.63
C THR A 105 -6.02 6.22 -11.43
N VAL A 106 -5.41 5.87 -10.29
CA VAL A 106 -5.45 6.64 -9.04
C VAL A 106 -4.04 6.92 -8.57
N PHE A 107 -3.79 8.18 -8.19
CA PHE A 107 -2.49 8.58 -7.66
C PHE A 107 -2.48 8.48 -6.13
N ALA A 108 -1.51 7.77 -5.58
CA ALA A 108 -1.32 7.66 -4.14
C ALA A 108 -0.23 8.65 -3.69
N LEU A 109 -0.63 9.79 -3.14
CA LEU A 109 0.29 10.74 -2.54
C LEU A 109 0.84 10.14 -1.25
N ASN A 110 2.07 9.66 -1.32
CA ASN A 110 2.69 8.85 -0.27
C ASN A 110 3.51 9.70 0.71
N GLN A 111 3.55 9.26 1.98
CA GLN A 111 4.27 9.94 3.06
C GLN A 111 3.84 11.39 3.27
N VAL A 112 2.52 11.64 3.24
CA VAL A 112 1.95 12.95 3.54
C VAL A 112 2.13 13.24 5.03
N TYR A 113 2.91 14.27 5.36
CA TYR A 113 3.16 14.68 6.74
C TYR A 113 1.90 15.30 7.38
N ASP A 114 1.28 16.26 6.70
CA ASP A 114 0.05 16.92 7.12
C ASP A 114 -0.89 17.03 5.93
N MET A 115 -2.04 16.37 6.03
CA MET A 115 -3.05 16.36 4.98
C MET A 115 -3.74 17.72 4.83
N SER A 116 -3.77 18.54 5.90
CA SER A 116 -4.44 19.85 5.88
C SER A 116 -3.68 20.90 5.07
N THR A 117 -2.37 20.74 4.92
CA THR A 117 -1.49 21.68 4.20
C THR A 117 -1.02 21.14 2.85
N ILE A 118 -1.42 19.92 2.47
CA ILE A 118 -0.88 19.20 1.31
C ILE A 118 -0.92 20.00 0.01
N ARG A 119 -2.00 20.77 -0.23
CA ARG A 119 -2.16 21.63 -1.43
C ARG A 119 -1.04 22.66 -1.57
N LYS A 120 -0.49 23.13 -0.46
CA LYS A 120 0.63 24.07 -0.40
C LYS A 120 1.97 23.34 -0.41
N ASP A 121 2.08 22.26 0.35
CA ASP A 121 3.36 21.58 0.58
C ASP A 121 3.82 20.75 -0.62
N TRP A 122 2.87 20.25 -1.42
CA TRP A 122 3.13 19.40 -2.59
C TRP A 122 3.15 20.20 -3.89
N MET A 123 4.08 21.15 -3.96
CA MET A 123 4.14 22.16 -5.02
C MET A 123 4.35 21.60 -6.43
N PHE A 124 5.01 20.44 -6.58
CA PHE A 124 5.19 19.82 -7.90
C PHE A 124 3.96 19.03 -8.36
N TRP A 125 3.07 18.67 -7.43
CA TRP A 125 1.80 18.03 -7.75
C TRP A 125 0.71 19.09 -7.96
N PHE A 126 0.53 20.00 -6.99
CA PHE A 126 -0.54 21.01 -7.01
C PHE A 126 -0.14 22.36 -7.61
N GLY A 127 1.12 22.55 -7.98
CA GLY A 127 1.62 23.80 -8.55
C GLY A 127 1.86 24.89 -7.51
N ASN A 128 2.51 25.97 -7.95
CA ASN A 128 2.67 27.19 -7.17
C ASN A 128 2.89 28.38 -8.11
N LYS A 129 1.85 29.21 -8.27
CA LYS A 129 1.88 30.36 -9.19
C LYS A 129 2.93 31.41 -8.80
N ALA A 130 3.15 31.65 -7.51
CA ALA A 130 4.11 32.65 -7.04
C ALA A 130 5.56 32.27 -7.38
N LEU A 131 5.86 30.97 -7.47
CA LEU A 131 7.17 30.46 -7.87
C LEU A 131 7.23 30.01 -9.35
N GLY A 132 6.16 30.22 -10.12
CA GLY A 132 6.09 29.80 -11.53
C GLY A 132 6.10 28.28 -11.73
N ILE A 133 5.66 27.50 -10.74
CA ILE A 133 5.59 26.02 -10.83
C ILE A 133 4.21 25.62 -11.33
N SER A 134 4.15 24.86 -12.44
CA SER A 134 2.90 24.32 -12.99
C SER A 134 2.32 23.21 -12.09
N SER A 135 1.00 23.05 -12.13
CA SER A 135 0.33 21.96 -11.42
C SER A 135 0.24 20.73 -12.31
N LEU A 136 0.94 19.66 -11.94
CA LEU A 136 0.77 18.37 -12.59
C LEU A 136 -0.66 17.82 -12.41
N PHE A 137 -1.26 18.04 -11.24
CA PHE A 137 -2.65 17.67 -10.95
C PHE A 137 -3.63 18.29 -11.95
N GLU A 138 -3.48 19.59 -12.26
CA GLU A 138 -4.29 20.26 -13.28
C GLU A 138 -3.93 19.79 -14.71
N GLU A 139 -2.63 19.62 -15.01
CA GLU A 139 -2.16 19.09 -16.31
C GLU A 139 -2.75 17.70 -16.64
N LEU A 140 -2.95 16.86 -15.61
CA LEU A 140 -3.56 15.53 -15.71
C LEU A 140 -5.09 15.56 -15.57
N ASN A 141 -5.71 16.73 -15.70
CA ASN A 141 -7.16 16.94 -15.62
C ASN A 141 -7.79 16.52 -14.27
N ASN A 142 -7.17 16.93 -13.16
CA ASN A 142 -7.64 16.71 -11.78
C ASN A 142 -7.91 15.22 -11.46
N PRO A 143 -6.89 14.35 -11.57
CA PRO A 143 -7.08 12.89 -11.47
C PRO A 143 -7.49 12.44 -10.06
N LYS A 144 -8.07 11.23 -9.98
CA LYS A 144 -8.37 10.59 -8.69
C LYS A 144 -7.09 10.46 -7.86
N THR A 145 -7.18 10.82 -6.58
CA THR A 145 -6.03 10.89 -5.70
C THR A 145 -6.39 10.40 -4.30
N ILE A 146 -5.57 9.53 -3.74
CA ILE A 146 -5.61 9.12 -2.32
C ILE A 146 -4.37 9.65 -1.58
N MET A 147 -4.49 9.86 -0.27
CA MET A 147 -3.41 10.36 0.56
C MET A 147 -3.02 9.31 1.59
N ILE A 148 -1.72 9.03 1.67
CA ILE A 148 -1.15 8.03 2.57
C ILE A 148 -0.27 8.77 3.57
N PRO A 149 -0.60 8.73 4.87
CA PRO A 149 0.14 9.50 5.86
C PRO A 149 1.57 8.98 5.99
N LEU A 150 2.51 9.88 6.29
CA LEU A 150 3.79 9.47 6.85
C LEU A 150 3.54 8.91 8.25
N ASN A 151 3.68 7.60 8.41
CA ASN A 151 3.38 6.95 9.68
C ASN A 151 4.36 5.79 9.97
N PRO A 152 5.03 5.78 11.15
CA PRO A 152 6.00 4.74 11.49
C PRO A 152 5.36 3.36 11.74
N PHE A 153 4.05 3.27 11.96
CA PHE A 153 3.39 2.00 12.26
C PHE A 153 3.37 1.02 11.08
N PHE A 154 3.55 1.49 9.84
CA PHE A 154 3.81 0.59 8.71
C PHE A 154 5.09 -0.23 8.93
N GLU A 155 6.20 0.45 9.24
CA GLU A 155 7.50 -0.19 9.48
C GLU A 155 7.53 -1.01 10.78
N ILE A 156 6.86 -0.53 11.84
CA ILE A 156 6.73 -1.28 13.10
C ILE A 156 5.96 -2.59 12.89
N ALA A 157 4.85 -2.56 12.15
CA ALA A 157 4.07 -3.74 11.83
C ALA A 157 4.88 -4.73 10.98
N ALA A 158 5.57 -4.22 9.94
CA ALA A 158 6.45 -5.02 9.08
C ALA A 158 7.56 -5.71 9.88
N THR A 159 8.23 -4.98 10.78
CA THR A 159 9.25 -5.53 11.68
C THR A 159 8.68 -6.60 12.63
N ALA A 160 7.41 -6.47 13.03
CA ALA A 160 6.71 -7.47 13.83
C ALA A 160 6.26 -8.70 13.01
N GLY A 161 6.34 -8.65 11.68
CA GLY A 161 5.97 -9.71 10.73
C GLY A 161 4.53 -9.65 10.24
N TYR A 162 3.84 -8.52 10.43
CA TYR A 162 2.40 -8.35 10.14
C TYR A 162 2.15 -7.24 9.12
N THR A 163 1.02 -7.31 8.43
CA THR A 163 0.43 -6.12 7.81
C THR A 163 -0.01 -5.13 8.90
N VAL A 164 -0.27 -3.87 8.56
CA VAL A 164 -0.64 -2.86 9.56
C VAL A 164 -2.05 -3.10 10.10
N GLY A 165 -2.95 -3.65 9.27
CA GLY A 165 -4.30 -4.01 9.69
C GLY A 165 -4.31 -5.16 10.70
N GLU A 166 -3.57 -6.23 10.44
CA GLU A 166 -3.42 -7.33 11.41
C GLU A 166 -2.74 -6.87 12.69
N PHE A 167 -1.72 -6.01 12.55
CA PHE A 167 -1.07 -5.43 13.71
C PHE A 167 -2.03 -4.58 14.54
N ALA A 168 -2.89 -3.78 13.90
CA ALA A 168 -3.92 -2.99 14.56
C ALA A 168 -4.96 -3.87 15.30
N GLN A 169 -5.28 -5.05 14.78
CA GLN A 169 -6.23 -5.98 15.40
C GLN A 169 -5.73 -6.59 16.72
N ILE A 170 -4.42 -6.54 17.01
CA ILE A 170 -3.86 -7.07 18.26
C ILE A 170 -4.50 -6.42 19.50
N CYS A 171 -4.92 -5.15 19.42
CA CYS A 171 -5.57 -4.47 20.53
C CYS A 171 -7.05 -4.84 20.72
N GLU A 172 -7.74 -5.36 19.70
CA GLU A 172 -9.21 -5.48 19.71
C GLU A 172 -9.77 -6.30 20.88
N PRO A 173 -9.19 -7.46 21.27
CA PRO A 173 -9.70 -8.23 22.42
C PRO A 173 -9.60 -7.50 23.76
N PHE A 174 -8.91 -6.35 23.80
CA PHE A 174 -8.52 -5.65 25.02
C PHE A 174 -9.14 -4.26 25.17
N LEU A 175 -9.69 -3.67 24.10
CA LEU A 175 -10.14 -2.27 24.09
C LEU A 175 -11.19 -1.96 25.17
N GLU A 176 -12.09 -2.90 25.44
CA GLU A 176 -13.17 -2.76 26.41
C GLU A 176 -12.82 -3.29 27.81
N MET A 177 -11.56 -3.69 28.04
CA MET A 177 -11.14 -4.23 29.34
C MET A 177 -10.76 -3.10 30.31
N PRO A 178 -11.48 -2.93 31.44
CA PRO A 178 -11.22 -1.84 32.39
C PRO A 178 -9.82 -1.90 33.03
N ASP A 179 -9.28 -3.11 33.24
CA ASP A 179 -8.01 -3.33 33.94
C ASP A 179 -6.95 -3.95 33.03
N ILE A 180 -6.80 -3.44 31.80
CA ILE A 180 -5.88 -4.00 30.79
C ILE A 180 -4.43 -4.15 31.28
N ARG A 181 -3.97 -3.26 32.18
CA ARG A 181 -2.63 -3.37 32.77
C ARG A 181 -2.48 -4.63 33.63
N GLU A 182 -3.50 -4.96 34.41
CA GLU A 182 -3.50 -6.19 35.23
C GLU A 182 -3.59 -7.43 34.34
N VAL A 183 -4.45 -7.39 33.30
CA VAL A 183 -4.54 -8.47 32.31
C VAL A 183 -3.19 -8.73 31.64
N MET A 184 -2.47 -7.69 31.24
CA MET A 184 -1.14 -7.81 30.64
C MET A 184 -0.09 -8.31 31.65
N PHE A 185 -0.19 -7.90 32.92
CA PHE A 185 0.68 -8.37 34.00
C PHE A 185 0.50 -9.86 34.30
N GLU A 186 -0.74 -10.35 34.31
CA GLU A 186 -1.02 -11.78 34.48
C GLU A 186 -0.60 -12.57 33.23
N LYS A 187 -0.89 -12.08 32.02
CA LYS A 187 -0.45 -12.71 30.75
C LYS A 187 1.06 -12.78 30.60
N SER A 188 1.81 -11.86 31.22
CA SER A 188 3.27 -11.92 31.20
C SER A 188 3.85 -13.00 32.11
N GLY A 189 3.01 -13.67 32.91
CA GLY A 189 3.47 -14.53 33.99
C GLY A 189 4.20 -13.74 35.08
N ARG A 190 3.82 -12.46 35.25
CA ARG A 190 4.45 -11.50 36.17
C ARG A 190 5.93 -11.24 35.90
N ASP A 191 6.40 -11.59 34.70
CA ASP A 191 7.74 -11.25 34.25
C ASP A 191 7.76 -9.81 33.70
N LYS A 192 8.70 -9.00 34.21
CA LYS A 192 8.81 -7.58 33.86
C LYS A 192 9.09 -7.36 32.37
N ASN A 193 9.97 -8.16 31.76
CA ASN A 193 10.39 -7.95 30.38
C ASN A 193 9.29 -8.37 29.41
N LYS A 194 8.63 -9.50 29.69
CA LYS A 194 7.44 -9.93 28.95
C LYS A 194 6.30 -8.93 29.09
N TYR A 195 6.08 -8.38 30.29
CA TYR A 195 5.06 -7.35 30.52
C TYR A 195 5.33 -6.12 29.66
N LEU A 196 6.54 -5.56 29.71
CA LEU A 196 6.91 -4.39 28.92
C LEU A 196 6.76 -4.64 27.41
N LYS A 197 7.10 -5.84 26.93
CA LYS A 197 6.93 -6.23 25.53
C LYS A 197 5.45 -6.30 25.13
N LEU A 198 4.62 -6.99 25.92
CA LEU A 198 3.17 -7.11 25.66
C LEU A 198 2.48 -5.74 25.72
N TRP A 199 2.80 -4.96 26.74
CA TRP A 199 2.28 -3.60 26.91
C TRP A 199 2.68 -2.69 25.75
N GLY A 200 3.96 -2.72 25.35
CA GLY A 200 4.46 -1.97 24.19
C GLY A 200 3.74 -2.37 22.91
N GLN A 201 3.57 -3.66 22.66
CA GLN A 201 2.86 -4.16 21.48
C GLN A 201 1.39 -3.72 21.48
N TYR A 202 0.70 -3.78 22.62
CA TYR A 202 -0.67 -3.30 22.77
C TYR A 202 -0.77 -1.80 22.48
N CYS A 203 0.09 -0.96 23.08
CA CYS A 203 0.07 0.48 22.82
C CYS A 203 0.32 0.79 21.33
N GLN A 204 1.30 0.10 20.71
CA GLN A 204 1.61 0.27 19.30
C GLN A 204 0.44 -0.15 18.40
N SER A 205 -0.27 -1.23 18.72
CA SER A 205 -1.43 -1.67 17.94
C SER A 205 -2.63 -0.73 18.08
N VAL A 206 -2.85 -0.14 19.26
CA VAL A 206 -3.85 0.92 19.45
C VAL A 206 -3.56 2.13 18.56
N GLU A 207 -2.31 2.58 18.51
CA GLU A 207 -1.94 3.72 17.64
C GLU A 207 -2.01 3.39 16.15
N ALA A 208 -1.66 2.15 15.76
CA ALA A 208 -1.86 1.66 14.39
C ALA A 208 -3.35 1.66 14.02
N LYS A 209 -4.22 1.17 14.91
CA LYS A 209 -5.67 1.19 14.73
C LYS A 209 -6.21 2.62 14.57
N ASN A 210 -5.86 3.50 15.50
CA ASN A 210 -6.26 4.91 15.45
C ASN A 210 -5.79 5.62 14.17
N THR A 211 -4.63 5.22 13.64
CA THR A 211 -4.14 5.72 12.36
C THR A 211 -5.04 5.24 11.23
N LEU A 212 -5.27 3.93 11.12
CA LEU A 212 -6.08 3.35 10.04
C LEU A 212 -7.51 3.90 10.04
N ASP A 213 -8.14 3.97 11.20
CA ASP A 213 -9.52 4.48 11.35
C ASP A 213 -9.66 5.94 10.85
N LYS A 214 -8.57 6.72 10.84
CA LYS A 214 -8.57 8.10 10.35
C LYS A 214 -8.42 8.22 8.82
N PHE A 215 -7.55 7.45 8.18
CA PHE A 215 -7.22 7.66 6.76
C PHE A 215 -7.82 6.62 5.81
N MET A 216 -8.09 5.40 6.26
CA MET A 216 -8.67 4.35 5.41
C MET A 216 -10.05 4.71 4.83
N PRO A 217 -10.95 5.43 5.53
CA PRO A 217 -12.24 5.83 4.94
C PRO A 217 -12.10 6.59 3.61
N GLN A 218 -11.16 7.54 3.52
CA GLN A 218 -10.90 8.27 2.27
C GLN A 218 -10.49 7.32 1.13
N ILE A 219 -9.68 6.31 1.45
CA ILE A 219 -9.20 5.34 0.46
C ILE A 219 -10.35 4.47 -0.02
N ALA A 220 -11.14 3.92 0.92
CA ALA A 220 -12.32 3.12 0.61
C ALA A 220 -13.36 3.91 -0.19
N ASP A 221 -13.62 5.17 0.14
CA ASP A 221 -14.53 6.05 -0.60
C ASP A 221 -14.04 6.32 -2.04
N THR A 222 -12.73 6.41 -2.23
CA THR A 222 -12.13 6.73 -3.54
C THR A 222 -12.00 5.51 -4.45
N LEU A 223 -11.61 4.37 -3.87
CA LEU A 223 -11.29 3.14 -4.60
C LEU A 223 -12.46 2.15 -4.63
N GLY A 224 -13.38 2.22 -3.66
CA GLY A 224 -14.38 1.20 -3.45
C GLY A 224 -13.73 -0.12 -3.01
N GLN A 225 -14.02 -1.18 -3.75
CA GLN A 225 -13.61 -2.56 -3.46
C GLN A 225 -13.06 -3.21 -4.75
N PRO A 226 -11.92 -2.74 -5.27
CA PRO A 226 -11.37 -3.26 -6.52
C PRO A 226 -10.77 -4.64 -6.29
N SER A 227 -11.17 -5.63 -7.09
CA SER A 227 -10.65 -6.99 -6.99
C SER A 227 -9.25 -7.15 -7.61
N ASN A 228 -8.92 -6.30 -8.59
CA ASN A 228 -7.65 -6.34 -9.33
C ASN A 228 -6.96 -4.98 -9.27
N ILE A 229 -5.79 -4.94 -8.64
CA ILE A 229 -5.02 -3.71 -8.42
C ILE A 229 -3.60 -3.89 -8.96
N ALA A 230 -3.11 -2.92 -9.72
CA ALA A 230 -1.72 -2.89 -10.16
C ALA A 230 -1.03 -1.66 -9.57
N VAL A 231 0.03 -1.86 -8.79
CA VAL A 231 0.86 -0.77 -8.25
C VAL A 231 2.06 -0.60 -9.17
N CYS A 232 2.16 0.56 -9.83
CA CYS A 232 3.09 0.75 -10.94
C CYS A 232 3.91 2.03 -10.80
N SER A 233 5.20 1.96 -11.18
CA SER A 233 6.08 3.14 -11.21
C SER A 233 7.19 2.93 -12.23
N THR A 234 7.34 3.84 -13.19
CA THR A 234 8.38 3.75 -14.24
C THR A 234 9.81 3.89 -13.72
N LYS A 235 10.02 4.19 -12.43
CA LYS A 235 11.32 4.18 -11.74
C LYS A 235 11.21 3.51 -10.38
N GLY A 236 12.35 3.01 -9.87
CA GLY A 236 12.47 2.58 -8.50
C GLY A 236 12.06 3.72 -7.55
N GLY A 237 11.21 3.42 -6.57
CA GLY A 237 10.58 4.43 -5.74
C GLY A 237 10.03 3.84 -4.44
N VAL A 238 10.12 4.65 -3.38
CA VAL A 238 9.78 4.31 -2.00
C VAL A 238 8.26 4.25 -1.84
N GLY A 239 7.75 3.11 -1.35
CA GLY A 239 6.38 2.98 -0.87
C GLY A 239 5.43 2.10 -1.68
N LYS A 240 5.85 1.49 -2.79
CA LYS A 240 5.00 0.50 -3.50
C LYS A 240 4.62 -0.67 -2.59
N SER A 241 5.62 -1.32 -2.01
CA SER A 241 5.40 -2.44 -1.08
C SER A 241 4.58 -2.00 0.12
N THR A 242 4.75 -0.77 0.62
CA THR A 242 3.90 -0.21 1.67
C THR A 242 2.44 -0.15 1.22
N LEU A 243 2.16 0.36 0.01
CA LEU A 243 0.81 0.40 -0.54
C LEU A 243 0.24 -1.00 -0.71
N SER A 244 0.95 -1.88 -1.40
CA SER A 244 0.51 -3.25 -1.70
C SER A 244 0.19 -4.05 -0.44
N HIS A 245 1.11 -4.05 0.53
CA HIS A 245 1.02 -4.93 1.71
C HIS A 245 0.24 -4.34 2.87
N HIS A 246 0.30 -3.03 3.10
CA HIS A 246 -0.32 -2.41 4.27
C HIS A 246 -1.63 -1.70 3.98
N VAL A 247 -1.83 -1.13 2.79
CA VAL A 247 -2.96 -0.24 2.53
C VAL A 247 -4.00 -0.92 1.65
N LEU A 248 -3.59 -1.35 0.46
CA LEU A 248 -4.47 -1.90 -0.57
C LEU A 248 -4.97 -3.30 -0.21
N SER A 249 -4.21 -4.05 0.60
CA SER A 249 -4.62 -5.35 1.13
C SER A 249 -5.76 -5.28 2.15
N LEU A 250 -6.07 -4.08 2.66
CA LEU A 250 -7.17 -3.83 3.60
C LEU A 250 -8.50 -3.52 2.91
N LEU A 251 -8.49 -3.35 1.57
CA LEU A 251 -9.69 -3.14 0.78
C LEU A 251 -10.43 -4.46 0.63
#